data_AF-A0A7V9ZS13-F1
#
_entry.id   AF-A0A7V9ZS13-F1
#
_cell.length_a   1.000
_cell.length_b   1.000
_cell.length_c   1.000
_cell.angle_alpha   90.00
_cell.angle_beta   90.00
_cell.angle_gamma   90.00
#
_symmetry.space_group_name_H-M   'P 1'
#
loop_
_entity.id
_entity.type
_entity.pdbx_description
1 polymer ?
#
loop_
_entity_poly.entity_id
_entity_poly.type
_entity_poly.pdbx_seq_one_letter_code
_entity_poly.pdbx_strand_id
1 'polypeptide(L)'
;MINFCKNANCPSSPDLLKFQYGAISQKEKRGIERHLTACDFCASEVEFYKHYPQSEEKIEAAEIPKPLYELAKALLGNRRNDFSLLNKLLGESETVKI
;
A
#
# COMPACT_ATOMS: atom_id res chain seq x y z
N MET A 1 -15.60 -4.40 -21.48
CA MET A 1 -15.35 -3.51 -20.33
C MET A 1 -13.88 -3.63 -19.99
N ILE A 2 -13.12 -2.56 -20.13
CA ILE A 2 -11.69 -2.54 -19.78
C ILE A 2 -11.68 -2.36 -18.26
N ASN A 3 -11.31 -3.40 -17.53
CA ASN A 3 -11.34 -3.33 -16.07
C ASN A 3 -10.29 -2.32 -15.59
N PHE A 4 -10.70 -1.38 -14.73
CA PHE A 4 -9.81 -0.44 -14.05
C PHE A 4 -8.93 -1.21 -13.05
N CYS A 5 -7.88 -1.84 -13.55
CA CYS A 5 -7.06 -2.79 -12.82
C CYS A 5 -5.59 -2.58 -13.16
N LYS A 6 -4.73 -2.67 -12.13
CA LYS A 6 -3.28 -2.63 -12.30
C LYS A 6 -2.80 -3.94 -12.91
N ASN A 7 -2.07 -3.85 -14.02
CA ASN A 7 -1.52 -4.99 -14.74
C ASN A 7 -0.01 -5.15 -14.46
N ALA A 8 0.56 -6.30 -14.81
CA ALA A 8 2.00 -6.55 -14.66
C ALA A 8 2.89 -5.56 -15.45
N ASN A 9 2.34 -4.94 -16.50
CA ASN A 9 3.02 -3.93 -17.31
C ASN A 9 2.84 -2.50 -16.77
N CYS A 10 2.13 -2.31 -15.66
CA CYS A 10 1.97 -1.00 -15.05
C CYS A 10 3.26 -0.56 -14.36
N PRO A 11 3.64 0.72 -14.48
CA PRO A 11 4.75 1.27 -13.73
C PRO A 11 4.50 1.16 -12.22
N SER A 12 5.58 1.11 -11.45
CA SER A 12 5.50 1.14 -10.00
C SER A 12 5.07 2.53 -9.54
N SER A 13 4.38 2.61 -8.40
CA SER A 13 3.95 3.90 -7.81
C SER A 13 5.15 4.84 -7.54
N PRO A 14 6.31 4.36 -7.05
CA PRO A 14 7.53 5.18 -6.97
C PRO A 14 7.99 5.75 -8.30
N ASP A 15 7.87 5.01 -9.40
CA ASP A 15 8.28 5.49 -10.72
C ASP A 15 7.32 6.55 -11.28
N LEU A 16 6.02 6.43 -11.00
CA LEU A 16 5.02 7.46 -11.31
C LEU A 16 5.25 8.74 -10.51
N LEU A 17 5.65 8.63 -9.24
CA LEU A 17 6.05 9.78 -8.43
C LEU A 17 7.31 10.44 -8.99
N LYS A 18 8.37 9.66 -9.28
CA LYS A 18 9.58 10.21 -9.92
C LYS A 18 9.28 10.86 -11.27
N PHE A 19 8.37 10.28 -12.06
CA PHE A 19 7.87 10.86 -13.31
C PHE A 19 7.28 12.26 -13.08
N GLN A 20 6.47 12.41 -12.04
CA GLN A 20 5.86 13.68 -11.67
C GLN A 20 6.90 14.71 -11.19
N TYR A 21 7.86 14.30 -10.36
CA TYR A 21 8.94 15.17 -9.90
C TYR A 21 10.02 15.45 -10.97
N GLY A 22 9.89 14.86 -12.16
CA GLY A 22 10.88 15.00 -13.25
C GLY A 22 12.21 14.29 -12.97
N ALA A 23 12.26 13.41 -11.97
CA ALA A 23 13.45 12.71 -11.50
C ALA A 23 13.70 11.37 -12.24
N ILE A 24 13.39 11.31 -13.54
CA ILE A 24 13.57 10.12 -14.38
C ILE A 24 14.26 10.48 -15.71
N SER A 25 14.84 9.48 -16.37
CA SER A 25 15.46 9.69 -17.68
C SER A 25 14.42 9.96 -18.78
N GLN A 26 14.84 10.63 -19.85
CA GLN A 26 13.97 10.92 -21.00
C GLN A 26 13.43 9.65 -21.68
N LYS A 27 14.17 8.54 -21.60
CA LYS A 27 13.74 7.24 -22.13
C LYS A 27 12.59 6.66 -21.31
N GLU A 28 12.70 6.70 -19.98
CA GLU A 28 11.65 6.24 -19.06
C GLU A 28 10.41 7.12 -19.14
N LYS A 29 10.60 8.44 -19.26
CA LYS A 29 9.52 9.41 -19.41
C LYS A 29 8.60 9.06 -20.59
N ARG A 30 9.17 8.83 -21.78
CA ARG A 30 8.40 8.42 -22.96
C ARG A 30 7.71 7.07 -22.78
N GLY A 31 8.34 6.16 -22.05
CA GLY A 31 7.76 4.85 -21.72
C GLY A 31 6.50 4.99 -20.86
N ILE A 32 6.56 5.84 -19.84
CA ILE A 32 5.44 6.14 -18.94
C ILE A 32 4.35 6.92 -19.69
N GLU A 33 4.68 7.97 -20.44
CA GLU A 33 3.70 8.72 -21.25
C GLU A 33 2.90 7.80 -22.18
N ARG A 34 3.57 6.89 -22.87
CA ARG A 34 2.91 5.88 -23.72
C ARG A 34 2.04 4.90 -22.93
N HIS A 35 2.42 4.57 -21.70
CA HIS A 35 1.60 3.72 -20.84
C HIS A 35 0.33 4.46 -20.38
N LEU A 36 0.45 5.74 -20.01
CA LEU A 36 -0.67 6.57 -19.54
C LEU A 36 -1.76 6.75 -20.61
N THR A 37 -1.41 6.73 -21.89
CA THR A 37 -2.42 6.79 -22.98
C THR A 37 -3.22 5.50 -23.14
N ALA A 38 -2.76 4.39 -22.56
CA ALA A 38 -3.37 3.06 -22.72
C ALA A 38 -3.90 2.48 -21.39
N CYS A 39 -3.67 3.16 -20.27
CA CYS A 39 -4.00 2.67 -18.94
C CYS A 39 -4.67 3.77 -18.11
N ASP A 40 -6.00 3.71 -18.06
CA ASP A 40 -6.83 4.65 -17.29
C ASP A 40 -6.46 4.63 -15.80
N PHE A 41 -6.09 3.46 -15.26
CA PHE A 41 -5.66 3.31 -13.86
C PHE A 41 -4.44 4.20 -13.55
N CYS A 42 -3.37 4.06 -14.31
CA CYS A 42 -2.15 4.84 -14.08
C CYS A 42 -2.33 6.31 -14.45
N ALA A 43 -3.18 6.62 -15.43
CA ALA A 43 -3.54 8.00 -15.75
C ALA A 43 -4.21 8.68 -14.55
N SER A 44 -5.20 8.02 -13.94
CA SER A 44 -5.84 8.51 -12.72
C SER A 44 -4.89 8.57 -11.52
N GLU A 45 -3.97 7.62 -11.38
CA GLU A 45 -2.96 7.64 -10.30
C GLU A 45 -2.01 8.85 -10.42
N VAL A 46 -1.57 9.18 -11.64
CA VAL A 46 -0.74 10.39 -11.89
C VAL A 46 -1.54 11.67 -11.65
N GLU A 47 -2.79 11.71 -12.07
CA GLU A 47 -3.68 12.84 -11.82
C GLU A 47 -3.93 13.02 -10.31
N PHE A 48 -4.09 11.92 -9.57
CA PHE A 48 -4.21 11.94 -8.12
C PHE A 48 -2.98 12.57 -7.46
N TYR A 49 -1.76 12.14 -7.84
CA TYR A 49 -0.55 12.73 -7.27
C TYR A 49 -0.37 14.21 -7.66
N LYS A 50 -0.89 14.64 -8.82
CA LYS A 50 -0.90 16.06 -9.21
C LYS A 50 -1.79 16.91 -8.31
N HIS A 51 -2.95 16.39 -7.92
CA HIS A 51 -3.89 17.10 -7.05
C HIS A 51 -3.48 17.02 -5.58
N TYR A 52 -2.89 15.91 -5.16
CA TYR A 52 -2.42 15.66 -3.80
C TYR A 52 -0.91 15.44 -3.81
N PRO A 53 -0.12 16.53 -3.90
CA PRO A 53 1.32 16.41 -3.81
C PRO A 53 1.68 15.73 -2.50
N GLN A 54 2.44 14.63 -2.59
CA GLN A 54 2.94 13.94 -1.42
C GLN A 54 3.89 14.92 -0.72
N SER A 55 3.41 15.55 0.35
CA SER A 55 4.30 16.23 1.27
C SER A 55 5.19 15.17 1.88
N GLU A 56 6.50 15.43 1.92
CA GLU A 56 7.40 14.71 2.82
C GLU A 56 7.05 15.12 4.25
N GLU A 57 5.83 14.82 4.71
CA GLU A 57 5.63 14.68 6.13
C GLU A 57 6.55 13.56 6.55
N LYS A 58 7.54 13.92 7.37
CA LYS A 58 8.34 12.93 8.07
C LYS A 58 7.39 12.17 8.98
N ILE A 59 6.81 11.11 8.43
CA ILE A 59 6.12 10.11 9.23
C ILE A 59 7.23 9.49 10.06
N GLU A 60 7.33 9.93 11.31
CA GLU A 60 8.20 9.26 12.27
C GLU A 60 7.79 7.80 12.28
N ALA A 61 8.75 6.91 12.05
CA ALA A 61 8.51 5.48 12.14
C ALA A 61 8.10 5.18 13.58
N ALA A 62 6.79 5.12 13.82
CA ALA A 62 6.27 4.79 15.13
C ALA A 62 6.68 3.35 15.44
N GLU A 63 7.32 3.15 16.59
CA GLU A 63 7.60 1.80 17.07
C GLU A 63 6.28 1.07 17.27
N ILE A 64 6.18 -0.14 16.71
CA ILE A 64 5.03 -1.00 16.96
C ILE A 64 5.00 -1.28 18.46
N PRO A 65 3.90 -0.97 19.17
CA PRO A 65 3.79 -1.28 20.60
C PRO A 65 4.14 -2.74 20.87
N LYS A 66 5.02 -2.98 21.85
CA LYS A 66 5.53 -4.32 22.18
C LYS A 66 4.43 -5.41 22.26
N PRO A 67 3.26 -5.18 22.87
CA PRO A 67 2.19 -6.18 22.89
C PRO A 67 1.68 -6.55 21.50
N LEU A 68 1.56 -5.58 20.59
CA LEU A 68 1.12 -5.81 19.21
C LEU A 68 2.20 -6.52 18.40
N TYR A 69 3.47 -6.19 18.65
CA TYR A 69 4.58 -6.88 18.00
C TYR A 69 4.65 -8.36 18.43
N GLU A 70 4.52 -8.65 19.73
CA GLU A 70 4.51 -10.02 20.25
C GLU A 70 3.34 -10.82 19.70
N LEU A 71 2.15 -10.19 19.62
CA LEU A 71 0.97 -10.78 18.99
C LEU A 71 1.21 -11.10 17.51
N ALA A 72 1.69 -10.13 16.72
CA ALA A 72 1.99 -10.32 15.30
C ALA A 72 3.00 -11.45 15.09
N LYS A 73 4.03 -11.51 15.93
CA LYS A 73 5.04 -12.58 15.91
C LYS A 73 4.44 -13.95 16.22
N ALA A 74 3.53 -14.04 17.19
CA ALA A 74 2.84 -15.28 17.52
C ALA A 74 1.90 -15.73 16.38
N LEU A 75 1.18 -14.78 15.76
CA LEU A 75 0.29 -15.02 14.63
C LEU A 75 1.04 -15.55 13.41
N LEU A 76 2.07 -14.83 12.97
CA LEU A 76 2.81 -15.12 11.74
C LEU A 76 3.83 -16.26 11.91
N GLY A 77 4.31 -16.49 13.14
CA GLY A 77 5.18 -17.61 13.46
C GLY A 77 4.46 -18.96 13.53
N ASN A 78 3.13 -18.97 13.67
CA ASN A 78 2.36 -20.19 13.82
C ASN A 78 2.04 -20.84 12.45
N ARG A 79 2.95 -21.69 11.96
CA ARG A 79 2.80 -22.45 10.70
C ARG A 79 1.53 -23.33 10.61
N ARG A 80 0.80 -23.51 11.71
CA ARG A 80 -0.42 -24.33 11.79
C ARG A 80 -1.71 -23.55 11.58
N ASN A 81 -1.68 -22.22 11.40
CA ASN A 81 -2.88 -21.35 11.32
C ASN A 81 -3.89 -21.59 12.45
N ASP A 82 -3.42 -22.03 13.61
CA ASP A 82 -4.28 -22.31 14.76
C ASP A 82 -4.45 -21.02 15.58
N PHE A 83 -5.54 -20.33 15.29
CA PHE A 83 -5.94 -19.07 15.94
C PHE A 83 -7.04 -19.29 16.99
N SER A 84 -7.27 -20.54 17.43
CA SER A 84 -8.33 -20.89 18.38
C SER A 84 -8.24 -20.11 19.70
N LEU A 85 -7.03 -19.92 20.24
CA LEU A 85 -6.79 -19.12 21.45
C LEU A 85 -7.08 -17.63 21.25
N LEU A 86 -6.85 -17.09 20.05
CA LEU A 86 -7.13 -15.68 19.73
C LEU A 86 -8.61 -15.44 19.54
N ASN A 87 -9.30 -16.34 18.84
CA ASN A 87 -10.75 -16.30 18.73
C ASN A 87 -11.43 -16.39 20.10
N LYS A 88 -10.84 -17.17 21.03
CA LYS A 88 -11.30 -17.25 22.41
C LYS A 88 -11.09 -15.94 23.19
N LEU A 89 -9.92 -15.30 23.06
CA LEU A 89 -9.64 -14.01 23.69
C LEU A 89 -10.53 -12.88 23.14
N LEU A 90 -10.83 -12.88 21.83
CA LEU A 90 -11.76 -11.94 21.22
C LEU A 90 -13.20 -12.14 21.74
N GLY A 91 -13.65 -13.40 21.85
CA GLY A 91 -14.96 -13.72 22.42
C GLY A 91 -15.12 -13.35 23.90
N GLU A 92 -14.03 -13.35 24.68
CA GLU A 92 -14.06 -12.90 26.07
C GLU A 92 -14.17 -11.37 26.19
N SER A 93 -13.59 -10.60 25.24
CA SER A 93 -13.68 -9.13 25.24
C SER A 93 -15.08 -8.56 24.93
N GLU A 94 -15.98 -9.34 24.32
CA GLU A 94 -17.39 -8.96 24.11
C GLU A 94 -18.23 -9.04 25.40
N THR A 95 -17.71 -9.65 26.47
CA THR A 95 -18.46 -9.84 27.72
C THR A 95 -18.26 -8.73 28.76
N VAL A 96 -17.41 -7.73 28.47
CA VAL A 96 -17.30 -6.52 29.31
C VAL A 96 -18.48 -5.60 28.98
N LYS A 97 -19.64 -5.92 29.56
CA LYS A 97 -20.76 -4.98 29.67
C LYS A 97 -20.36 -3.91 30.70
N ILE A 98 -20.28 -2.66 30.25
CA ILE A 98 -20.34 -1.46 31.10
C ILE A 98 -21.70 -1.43 31.78
#